data_AF-A0A524IRB9-F1
#
_entry.id   AF-A0A524IRB9-F1
#
_cell.length_a   1.000
_cell.length_b   1.000
_cell.length_c   1.000
_cell.angle_alpha   90.00
_cell.angle_beta   90.00
_cell.angle_gamma   90.00
#
_symmetry.space_group_name_H-M   'P 1'
#
loop_
_entity.id
_entity.type
_entity.pdbx_description
1 polymer ?
#
loop_
_entity_poly.entity_id
_entity_poly.type
_entity_poly.pdbx_seq_one_letter_code
_entity_poly.pdbx_strand_id
1 'polypeptide(L)'
;MPQSKIVIHSSQPKFTRILKTLIQSSLEAADPGQAMKRLITRKDHKLSVNSVPYDLSTFQRIVCVGAGKASGYMARTLEQILGKYLDGGMVIVKDGYGVLTNNVQVVEASHPLPDTRGVRATQQILNIVEALTKKDLLIVLLSGGASSLLCAPAPGLTLSEKRRTTNLLLRAGATIHDINTVRKHLSAVKGGQLTQSTSAKILTVVLSDVLGDDVAAIGSGPTVPDPTTFQEAKTVLNLYEIWNHLPEKIRNHVEQGIKGHVPETWKSKRRHTPRSQSILLANNQTAIAGVAKEAKRLGLRPHLLDSP
;
A
#
# COMPACT_ATOMS: atom_id res chain seq x y z
N MET A 1 9.39 5.27 13.93
CA MET A 1 8.17 6.00 14.36
C MET A 1 8.57 6.90 15.51
N PRO A 2 7.89 8.03 15.79
CA PRO A 2 8.03 8.67 17.09
C PRO A 2 7.86 7.58 18.15
N GLN A 3 8.78 7.48 19.10
CA GLN A 3 8.67 6.52 20.19
C GLN A 3 7.43 6.92 21.01
N SER A 4 6.29 6.29 20.70
CA SER A 4 5.07 6.46 21.46
C SER A 4 5.35 6.03 22.89
N LYS A 5 5.40 6.99 23.83
CA LYS A 5 5.50 6.67 25.25
C LYS A 5 4.15 6.11 25.69
N ILE A 6 4.09 4.80 25.91
CA ILE A 6 2.89 4.16 26.47
C ILE A 6 2.81 4.47 27.97
N VAL A 7 1.87 5.33 28.34
CA VAL A 7 1.54 5.64 29.73
C VAL A 7 0.26 4.87 30.10
N ILE A 8 0.33 4.06 31.15
CA ILE A 8 -0.81 3.30 31.69
C ILE A 8 -0.88 3.64 33.18
N HIS A 9 -2.03 4.15 33.62
CA HIS A 9 -2.33 4.41 35.02
C HIS A 9 -3.17 3.26 35.57
N SER A 10 -2.74 2.68 36.69
CA SER A 10 -3.50 1.68 37.43
C SER A 10 -3.11 1.75 38.90
N SER A 11 -4.06 1.47 39.79
CA SER A 11 -3.82 1.27 41.21
C SER A 11 -3.01 0.00 41.51
N GLN A 12 -2.77 -0.86 40.52
CA GLN A 12 -2.00 -2.10 40.65
C GLN A 12 -0.70 -2.06 39.81
N PRO A 13 0.47 -1.76 40.41
CA PRO A 13 1.73 -1.60 39.68
C PRO A 13 2.17 -2.84 38.88
N LYS A 14 1.91 -4.04 39.42
CA LYS A 14 2.21 -5.32 38.73
C LYS A 14 1.39 -5.46 37.44
N PHE A 15 0.12 -5.07 37.47
CA PHE A 15 -0.76 -5.12 36.31
C PHE A 15 -0.31 -4.12 35.24
N THR A 16 0.05 -2.90 35.62
CA THR A 16 0.65 -1.90 34.73
C THR A 16 1.87 -2.44 33.99
N ARG A 17 2.78 -3.14 34.71
CA ARG A 17 3.98 -3.72 34.10
C ARG A 17 3.62 -4.80 33.07
N ILE A 18 2.71 -5.71 33.42
CA ILE A 18 2.26 -6.78 32.51
C ILE A 18 1.65 -6.16 31.25
N LEU A 19 0.71 -5.21 31.39
CA LEU A 19 0.08 -4.57 30.25
C LEU A 19 1.08 -3.83 29.36
N LYS A 20 2.01 -3.07 29.93
CA LYS A 20 3.06 -2.40 29.16
C LYS A 20 3.88 -3.40 28.34
N THR A 21 4.29 -4.52 28.94
CA THR A 21 5.03 -5.57 28.23
C THR A 21 4.22 -6.18 27.08
N LEU A 22 2.94 -6.47 27.30
CA LEU A 22 2.06 -7.03 26.27
C LEU A 22 1.81 -6.05 25.12
N ILE A 23 1.57 -4.77 25.40
CA ILE A 23 1.39 -3.76 24.35
C ILE A 23 2.70 -3.57 23.60
N GLN A 24 3.83 -3.53 24.29
CA GLN A 24 5.15 -3.41 23.66
C GLN A 24 5.43 -4.60 22.73
N SER A 25 5.14 -5.83 23.13
CA SER A 25 5.33 -7.01 22.28
C SER A 25 4.41 -7.00 21.05
N SER A 26 3.20 -6.45 21.18
CA SER A 26 2.28 -6.20 20.06
C SER A 26 2.91 -5.26 19.03
N LEU A 27 3.41 -4.12 19.49
CA LEU A 27 4.05 -3.11 18.63
C LEU A 27 5.31 -3.63 17.98
N GLU A 28 6.14 -4.38 18.71
CA GLU A 28 7.35 -5.01 18.16
C GLU A 28 7.04 -6.07 17.12
N ALA A 29 6.00 -6.88 17.33
CA ALA A 29 5.58 -7.89 16.37
C ALA A 29 5.09 -7.27 15.06
N ALA A 30 4.38 -6.13 15.14
CA ALA A 30 3.88 -5.37 14.00
C ALA A 30 4.86 -4.29 13.49
N ASP A 31 6.06 -4.17 14.06
CA ASP A 31 7.04 -3.17 13.63
C ASP A 31 7.45 -3.43 12.17
N PRO A 32 7.31 -2.44 11.26
CA PRO A 32 7.59 -2.65 9.85
C PRO A 32 9.05 -3.05 9.59
N GLY A 33 9.99 -2.46 10.34
CA GLY A 33 11.41 -2.72 10.17
C GLY A 33 11.80 -4.13 10.62
N GLN A 34 11.32 -4.56 11.79
CA GLN A 34 11.54 -5.92 12.29
C GLN A 34 10.87 -6.96 11.40
N ALA A 35 9.64 -6.70 10.94
CA ALA A 35 8.94 -7.58 10.01
C ALA A 35 9.70 -7.72 8.69
N MET A 36 10.23 -6.62 8.14
CA MET A 36 11.09 -6.67 6.94
C MET A 36 12.36 -7.47 7.19
N LYS A 37 13.10 -7.22 8.28
CA LYS A 37 14.35 -7.95 8.57
C LYS A 37 14.13 -9.45 8.79
N ARG A 38 12.95 -9.84 9.26
CA ARG A 38 12.56 -11.25 9.42
C ARG A 38 12.25 -11.92 8.07
N LEU A 39 11.53 -11.23 7.19
CA LEU A 39 11.01 -11.82 5.94
C LEU A 39 11.89 -11.56 4.71
N ILE A 40 12.75 -10.55 4.77
CA ILE A 40 13.60 -10.09 3.68
C ILE A 40 15.03 -10.13 4.19
N THR A 41 15.76 -11.17 3.80
CA THR A 41 17.15 -11.37 4.22
C THR A 41 18.06 -11.41 3.01
N ARG A 42 19.25 -10.80 3.12
CA ARG A 42 20.24 -10.80 2.04
C ARG A 42 21.55 -11.38 2.54
N LYS A 43 22.12 -12.31 1.77
CA LYS A 43 23.51 -12.75 1.88
C LYS A 43 24.18 -12.53 0.53
N ASP A 44 25.13 -11.60 0.48
CA ASP A 44 25.80 -11.17 -0.76
C ASP A 44 24.80 -10.73 -1.84
N HIS A 45 24.81 -11.34 -3.02
CA HIS A 45 23.85 -11.07 -4.12
C HIS A 45 22.53 -11.84 -3.97
N LYS A 46 22.41 -12.74 -2.99
CA LYS A 46 21.21 -13.57 -2.80
C LYS A 46 20.27 -12.91 -1.81
N LEU A 47 19.11 -12.50 -2.29
CA LEU A 47 18.00 -11.99 -1.49
C LEU A 47 16.96 -13.11 -1.32
N SER A 48 16.51 -13.35 -0.11
CA SER A 48 15.38 -14.23 0.20
C SER A 48 14.23 -13.40 0.71
N VAL A 49 13.07 -13.54 0.08
CA VAL A 49 11.83 -12.82 0.40
C VAL A 49 10.75 -13.84 0.70
N ASN A 50 10.42 -14.02 1.98
CA ASN A 50 9.52 -15.06 2.46
C ASN A 50 9.86 -16.44 1.86
N SER A 51 11.14 -16.82 1.94
CA SER A 51 11.72 -18.06 1.37
C SER A 51 11.76 -18.12 -0.16
N VAL A 52 11.33 -17.09 -0.88
CA VAL A 52 11.49 -17.00 -2.33
C VAL A 52 12.85 -16.36 -2.67
N PRO A 53 13.74 -17.06 -3.39
CA PRO A 53 15.06 -16.53 -3.72
C PRO A 53 15.02 -15.55 -4.90
N TYR A 54 15.87 -14.53 -4.82
CA TYR A 54 16.16 -13.54 -5.86
C TYR A 54 17.67 -13.40 -5.97
N ASP A 55 18.20 -13.53 -7.17
CA ASP A 55 19.60 -13.21 -7.46
C ASP A 55 19.68 -11.75 -7.91
N LEU A 56 20.17 -10.88 -7.02
CA LEU A 56 20.27 -9.44 -7.26
C LEU A 56 21.25 -9.11 -8.39
N SER A 57 22.21 -9.99 -8.68
CA SER A 57 23.19 -9.76 -9.75
C SER A 57 22.59 -9.92 -11.16
N THR A 58 21.41 -10.52 -11.26
CA THR A 58 20.70 -10.70 -12.54
C THR A 58 19.92 -9.46 -12.97
N PHE A 59 19.70 -8.50 -12.06
CA PHE A 59 19.01 -7.26 -12.35
C PHE A 59 19.99 -6.14 -12.69
N GLN A 60 19.65 -5.33 -13.69
CA GLN A 60 20.44 -4.15 -14.05
C GLN A 60 20.21 -3.00 -13.08
N ARG A 61 18.96 -2.81 -12.63
CA ARG A 61 18.60 -1.87 -11.58
C ARG A 61 17.58 -2.49 -10.63
N ILE A 62 17.68 -2.13 -9.36
CA ILE A 62 16.71 -2.42 -8.31
C ILE A 62 16.23 -1.09 -7.76
N VAL A 63 14.95 -0.80 -7.94
CA VAL A 63 14.35 0.50 -7.60
C VAL A 63 13.21 0.30 -6.62
N CYS A 64 13.12 1.19 -5.64
CA CYS A 64 12.05 1.18 -4.65
C CYS A 64 11.05 2.30 -4.89
N VAL A 65 9.75 1.98 -4.96
CA VAL A 65 8.70 3.02 -4.94
C VAL A 65 7.65 2.67 -3.90
N GLY A 66 6.80 3.62 -3.52
CA GLY A 66 5.75 3.27 -2.57
C GLY A 66 4.98 4.44 -1.99
N ALA A 67 4.01 4.11 -1.15
CA ALA A 67 3.25 5.10 -0.40
C ALA A 67 2.62 4.51 0.86
N GLY A 68 2.39 5.38 1.85
CA GLY A 68 1.76 5.01 3.11
C GLY A 68 2.52 5.55 4.31
N LYS A 69 1.86 5.59 5.47
CA LYS A 69 2.43 6.12 6.72
C LYS A 69 3.74 5.43 7.13
N ALA A 70 3.90 4.13 6.85
CA ALA A 70 5.11 3.38 7.19
C ALA A 70 6.12 3.27 6.03
N SER A 71 5.77 3.71 4.82
CA SER A 71 6.58 3.48 3.61
C SER A 71 7.98 4.08 3.70
N GLY A 72 8.16 5.24 4.35
CA GLY A 72 9.48 5.82 4.63
C GLY A 72 10.36 4.91 5.51
N TYR A 73 9.82 4.42 6.62
CA TYR A 73 10.56 3.48 7.50
C TYR A 73 10.86 2.15 6.80
N MET A 74 9.94 1.69 5.96
CA MET A 74 10.14 0.50 5.13
C MET A 74 11.28 0.73 4.12
N ALA A 75 11.31 1.88 3.45
CA ALA A 75 12.37 2.24 2.50
C ALA A 75 13.74 2.30 3.17
N ARG A 76 13.84 2.95 4.33
CA ARG A 76 15.08 2.99 5.13
C ARG A 76 15.54 1.60 5.54
N THR A 77 14.62 0.72 5.89
CA THR A 77 14.96 -0.67 6.24
C THR A 77 15.42 -1.44 5.01
N LEU A 78 14.79 -1.21 3.86
CA LEU A 78 15.18 -1.82 2.59
C LEU A 78 16.59 -1.40 2.17
N GLU A 79 16.96 -0.13 2.35
CA GLU A 79 18.34 0.37 2.15
C GLU A 79 19.36 -0.39 3.01
N GLN A 80 19.04 -0.63 4.28
CA GLN A 80 19.91 -1.40 5.17
C GLN A 80 20.08 -2.84 4.71
N ILE A 81 19.00 -3.45 4.20
CA ILE A 81 19.01 -4.83 3.72
C ILE A 81 19.78 -4.95 2.41
N LEU A 82 19.46 -4.13 1.41
CA LEU A 82 20.02 -4.24 0.05
C LEU A 82 21.39 -3.56 -0.08
N GLY A 83 21.68 -2.53 0.71
CA GLY A 83 22.91 -1.76 0.63
C GLY A 83 23.14 -1.23 -0.79
N LYS A 84 24.34 -1.47 -1.33
CA LYS A 84 24.75 -1.03 -2.67
C LYS A 84 23.90 -1.56 -3.84
N TYR A 85 23.08 -2.57 -3.63
CA TYR A 85 22.21 -3.12 -4.68
C TYR A 85 20.98 -2.26 -4.95
N LEU A 86 20.60 -1.33 -4.06
CA LEU A 86 19.45 -0.46 -4.28
C LEU A 86 19.89 0.82 -4.99
N ASP A 87 19.50 0.98 -6.25
CA ASP A 87 19.84 2.12 -7.10
C ASP A 87 19.11 3.41 -6.72
N GLY A 88 18.06 3.32 -5.92
CA GLY A 88 17.31 4.45 -5.39
C GLY A 88 15.81 4.27 -5.51
N GLY A 89 15.09 5.38 -5.48
CA GLY A 89 13.64 5.31 -5.47
C GLY A 89 12.91 6.53 -4.94
N MET A 90 11.60 6.38 -4.76
CA MET A 90 10.76 7.41 -4.13
C MET A 90 9.57 6.81 -3.37
N VAL A 91 9.35 7.25 -2.14
CA VAL A 91 8.15 6.91 -1.36
C VAL A 91 7.39 8.15 -0.90
N ILE A 92 6.07 8.04 -0.83
CA ILE A 92 5.18 9.12 -0.39
C ILE A 92 4.62 8.81 1.00
N VAL A 93 4.90 9.67 1.98
CA VAL A 93 4.43 9.54 3.37
C VAL A 93 3.46 10.67 3.72
N LYS A 94 2.73 10.50 4.83
CA LYS A 94 1.90 11.57 5.41
C LYS A 94 2.79 12.70 5.94
N ASP A 95 2.29 13.93 5.93
CA ASP A 95 2.89 15.06 6.65
C ASP A 95 3.35 14.67 8.07
N GLY A 96 4.61 14.97 8.41
CA GLY A 96 5.24 14.66 9.69
C GLY A 96 5.70 13.20 9.87
N TYR A 97 5.62 12.37 8.82
CA TYR A 97 6.12 10.99 8.82
C TYR A 97 7.43 10.82 8.03
N GLY A 98 8.05 11.93 7.59
CA GLY A 98 9.34 11.96 6.94
C GLY A 98 10.42 11.25 7.74
N VAL A 99 11.32 10.59 7.03
CA VAL A 99 12.49 9.92 7.60
C VAL A 99 13.67 10.15 6.68
N LEU A 100 14.87 10.19 7.27
CA LEU A 100 16.11 10.21 6.50
C LEU A 100 16.41 8.82 5.93
N THR A 101 16.76 8.82 4.66
CA THR A 101 17.14 7.70 3.78
C THR A 101 18.34 8.16 2.96
N ASN A 102 19.12 7.22 2.43
CA ASN A 102 20.33 7.55 1.67
C ASN A 102 20.06 7.68 0.17
N ASN A 103 19.34 6.73 -0.42
CA ASN A 103 19.15 6.57 -1.86
C ASN A 103 17.68 6.75 -2.28
N VAL A 104 16.71 6.53 -1.37
CA VAL A 104 15.28 6.65 -1.66
C VAL A 104 14.78 8.03 -1.25
N GLN A 105 14.17 8.78 -2.17
CA GLN A 105 13.56 10.06 -1.83
C GLN A 105 12.28 9.86 -1.01
N VAL A 106 12.13 10.55 0.12
CA VAL A 106 10.90 10.56 0.93
C VAL A 106 10.17 11.88 0.71
N VAL A 107 8.95 11.83 0.17
CA VAL A 107 8.12 13.01 -0.07
C VAL A 107 6.91 12.99 0.85
N GLU A 108 6.62 14.11 1.51
CA GLU A 108 5.43 14.27 2.35
C GLU A 108 4.24 14.82 1.55
N ALA A 109 3.06 14.27 1.79
CA ALA A 109 1.80 14.70 1.19
C ALA A 109 0.61 14.55 2.15
N SER A 110 -0.54 15.13 1.78
CA SER A 110 -1.71 15.11 2.64
C SER A 110 -2.40 13.73 2.70
N HIS A 111 -2.82 13.39 3.92
CA HIS A 111 -3.66 12.24 4.24
C HIS A 111 -4.54 12.61 5.44
N PRO A 112 -5.86 12.37 5.42
CA PRO A 112 -6.56 11.37 4.60
C PRO A 112 -7.09 11.86 3.25
N LEU A 113 -7.01 13.15 2.95
CA LEU A 113 -7.47 13.71 1.68
C LEU A 113 -6.27 13.96 0.75
N PRO A 114 -6.32 13.52 -0.52
CA PRO A 114 -5.22 13.73 -1.44
C PRO A 114 -5.07 15.20 -1.83
N ASP A 115 -3.84 15.63 -2.04
CA ASP A 115 -3.47 16.99 -2.46
C ASP A 115 -2.56 16.99 -3.71
N THR A 116 -2.18 18.18 -4.16
CA THR A 116 -1.34 18.35 -5.36
C THR A 116 0.09 17.87 -5.16
N ARG A 117 0.60 17.84 -3.92
CA ARG A 117 1.93 17.29 -3.58
C ARG A 117 1.95 15.78 -3.82
N GLY A 118 0.93 15.07 -3.35
CA GLY A 118 0.77 13.63 -3.62
C GLY A 118 0.63 13.33 -5.11
N VAL A 119 -0.08 14.18 -5.87
CA VAL A 119 -0.19 14.04 -7.33
C VAL A 119 1.16 14.21 -8.02
N ARG A 120 1.91 15.25 -7.69
CA ARG A 120 3.24 15.50 -8.27
C ARG A 120 4.21 14.36 -7.95
N ALA A 121 4.24 13.91 -6.71
CA ALA A 121 5.11 12.80 -6.29
C ALA A 121 4.70 11.48 -6.96
N THR A 122 3.40 11.22 -7.11
CA THR A 122 2.92 10.02 -7.82
C THR A 122 3.33 10.07 -9.30
N GLN A 123 3.30 11.24 -9.94
CA GLN A 123 3.79 11.37 -11.31
C GLN A 123 5.29 11.10 -11.42
N GLN A 124 6.09 11.55 -10.45
CA GLN A 124 7.52 11.22 -10.41
C GLN A 124 7.76 9.71 -10.24
N ILE A 125 6.97 9.04 -9.38
CA ILE A 125 6.98 7.58 -9.26
C ILE A 125 6.64 6.90 -10.59
N LEU A 126 5.60 7.37 -11.29
CA LEU A 126 5.22 6.80 -12.59
C LEU A 126 6.36 6.94 -13.61
N ASN A 127 7.00 8.11 -13.70
CA ASN A 127 8.15 8.31 -14.60
C ASN A 127 9.31 7.36 -14.28
N ILE A 128 9.60 7.13 -12.99
CA ILE A 128 10.62 6.17 -12.56
C ILE A 128 10.24 4.76 -13.02
N VAL A 129 8.99 4.36 -12.80
CA VAL A 129 8.49 3.01 -13.09
C VAL A 129 8.42 2.73 -14.60
N GLU A 130 7.96 3.69 -15.39
CA GLU A 130 7.89 3.61 -16.85
C GLU A 130 9.26 3.44 -17.51
N ALA A 131 10.32 3.98 -16.89
CA ALA A 131 11.69 3.80 -17.36
C ALA A 131 12.27 2.40 -17.07
N LEU A 132 11.58 1.55 -16.30
CA LEU A 132 12.05 0.20 -15.95
C LEU A 132 11.69 -0.83 -17.02
N THR A 133 12.62 -1.76 -17.22
CA THR A 133 12.54 -2.82 -18.23
C THR A 133 12.47 -4.19 -17.57
N LYS A 134 12.24 -5.25 -18.37
CA LYS A 134 12.29 -6.65 -17.91
C LYS A 134 13.61 -7.09 -17.24
N LYS A 135 14.68 -6.29 -17.37
CA LYS A 135 15.98 -6.53 -16.72
C LYS A 135 16.08 -5.90 -15.33
N ASP A 136 15.05 -5.17 -14.90
CA ASP A 136 15.03 -4.45 -13.63
C ASP A 136 14.09 -5.13 -12.62
N LEU A 137 14.31 -4.84 -11.34
CA LEU A 137 13.44 -5.21 -10.23
C LEU A 137 12.83 -3.96 -9.60
N LEU A 138 11.50 -3.91 -9.58
CA LEU A 138 10.73 -2.90 -8.87
C LEU A 138 10.24 -3.44 -7.53
N ILE A 139 10.60 -2.79 -6.44
CA ILE A 139 10.11 -3.10 -5.09
C ILE A 139 9.09 -2.03 -4.68
N VAL A 140 7.82 -2.41 -4.55
CA VAL A 140 6.71 -1.50 -4.20
C VAL A 140 6.39 -1.62 -2.72
N LEU A 141 6.55 -0.56 -1.95
CA LEU A 141 6.28 -0.51 -0.50
C LEU A 141 4.91 0.12 -0.24
N LEU A 142 3.96 -0.65 0.30
CA LEU A 142 2.61 -0.18 0.60
C LEU A 142 2.31 -0.32 2.08
N SER A 143 1.68 0.71 2.65
CA SER A 143 1.10 0.63 3.99
C SER A 143 -0.20 1.44 4.10
N GLY A 144 -0.80 1.43 5.29
CA GLY A 144 -1.94 2.28 5.62
C GLY A 144 -1.81 3.72 5.13
N GLY A 145 -2.88 4.21 4.48
CA GLY A 145 -2.97 5.55 3.88
C GLY A 145 -2.48 5.67 2.42
N ALA A 146 -1.96 4.60 1.82
CA ALA A 146 -1.47 4.60 0.43
C ALA A 146 -2.51 5.11 -0.58
N SER A 147 -3.81 4.84 -0.39
CA SER A 147 -4.85 5.25 -1.35
C SER A 147 -4.96 6.76 -1.54
N SER A 148 -4.69 7.55 -0.49
CA SER A 148 -4.64 9.02 -0.55
C SER A 148 -3.29 9.52 -1.06
N LEU A 149 -2.20 8.90 -0.63
CA LEU A 149 -0.84 9.37 -0.90
C LEU A 149 -0.39 9.06 -2.33
N LEU A 150 -0.69 7.86 -2.84
CA LEU A 150 -0.42 7.43 -4.22
C LEU A 150 -1.59 7.82 -5.13
N CYS A 151 -1.70 9.10 -5.43
CA CYS A 151 -2.83 9.67 -6.15
C CYS A 151 -2.43 10.18 -7.54
N ALA A 152 -2.90 9.52 -8.59
CA ALA A 152 -2.89 10.06 -9.95
C ALA A 152 -4.31 9.96 -10.54
N PRO A 153 -4.98 11.06 -10.91
CA PRO A 153 -6.19 11.02 -11.72
C PRO A 153 -5.91 10.32 -13.06
N ALA A 154 -6.92 9.68 -13.67
CA ALA A 154 -6.77 9.16 -15.03
C ALA A 154 -6.55 10.31 -16.04
N PRO A 155 -5.95 10.06 -17.21
CA PRO A 155 -5.73 11.09 -18.23
C PRO A 155 -6.99 11.89 -18.53
N GLY A 156 -6.87 13.22 -18.57
CA GLY A 156 -8.01 14.14 -18.81
C GLY A 156 -8.84 14.49 -17.57
N LEU A 157 -8.64 13.80 -16.44
CA LEU A 157 -9.30 14.09 -15.16
C LEU A 157 -8.41 14.91 -14.23
N THR A 158 -9.04 15.65 -13.33
CA THR A 158 -8.36 16.47 -12.31
C THR A 158 -8.48 15.86 -10.91
N LEU A 159 -7.59 16.28 -10.01
CA LEU A 159 -7.67 15.91 -8.59
C LEU A 159 -8.99 16.40 -7.96
N SER A 160 -9.46 17.59 -8.33
CA SER A 160 -10.69 18.17 -7.79
C SER A 160 -11.91 17.29 -8.13
N GLU A 161 -12.02 16.83 -9.38
CA GLU A 161 -13.09 15.94 -9.82
C GLU A 161 -13.04 14.60 -9.08
N LYS A 162 -11.86 14.00 -8.95
CA LYS A 162 -11.67 12.75 -8.20
C LYS A 162 -12.04 12.89 -6.72
N ARG A 163 -11.68 14.01 -6.08
CA ARG A 163 -12.05 14.32 -4.69
C ARG A 163 -13.55 14.50 -4.55
N ARG A 164 -14.19 15.23 -5.47
CA ARG A 164 -15.64 15.45 -5.49
C ARG A 164 -16.39 14.12 -5.62
N THR A 165 -16.04 13.27 -6.59
CA THR A 165 -16.66 11.94 -6.75
C THR A 165 -16.51 11.09 -5.50
N THR A 166 -15.31 11.06 -4.90
CA THR A 166 -15.07 10.29 -3.67
C THR A 166 -15.89 10.84 -2.50
N ASN A 167 -16.02 12.16 -2.37
CA ASN A 167 -16.80 12.78 -1.31
C ASN A 167 -18.30 12.50 -1.45
N LEU A 168 -18.83 12.49 -2.68
CA LEU A 168 -20.21 12.13 -2.95
C LEU A 168 -20.51 10.68 -2.53
N LEU A 169 -19.63 9.73 -2.90
CA LEU A 169 -19.77 8.33 -2.48
C LEU A 169 -19.74 8.18 -0.95
N LEU A 170 -18.80 8.86 -0.28
CA LEU A 170 -18.70 8.82 1.19
C LEU A 170 -19.97 9.37 1.85
N ARG A 171 -20.51 10.48 1.34
CA ARG A 171 -21.75 11.09 1.86
C ARG A 171 -22.97 10.22 1.62
N ALA A 172 -22.98 9.45 0.54
CA ALA A 172 -24.04 8.49 0.24
C ALA A 172 -23.91 7.18 1.04
N GLY A 173 -22.94 7.06 1.94
CA GLY A 173 -22.75 5.85 2.76
C GLY A 173 -22.19 4.66 1.98
N ALA A 174 -21.51 4.91 0.85
CA ALA A 174 -21.00 3.83 0.01
C ALA A 174 -19.99 2.94 0.72
N THR A 175 -20.07 1.64 0.46
CA THR A 175 -19.12 0.67 1.04
C THR A 175 -17.70 0.94 0.55
N ILE A 176 -16.69 0.48 1.30
CA ILE A 176 -15.28 0.62 0.88
C ILE A 176 -15.01 -0.12 -0.44
N HIS A 177 -15.71 -1.23 -0.67
CA HIS A 177 -15.63 -1.99 -1.92
C HIS A 177 -16.11 -1.13 -3.08
N ASP A 178 -17.31 -0.56 -2.99
CA ASP A 178 -17.90 0.31 -4.03
C ASP A 178 -17.07 1.56 -4.31
N ILE A 179 -16.58 2.20 -3.24
CA ILE A 179 -15.68 3.34 -3.36
C ILE A 179 -14.42 2.95 -4.12
N ASN A 180 -13.82 1.79 -3.81
CA ASN A 180 -12.62 1.32 -4.50
C ASN A 180 -12.90 0.93 -5.95
N THR A 181 -14.05 0.32 -6.25
CA THR A 181 -14.50 0.04 -7.62
C THR A 181 -14.46 1.32 -8.45
N VAL A 182 -15.14 2.39 -8.02
CA VAL A 182 -15.10 3.66 -8.75
C VAL A 182 -13.70 4.28 -8.76
N ARG A 183 -13.00 4.29 -7.61
CA ARG A 183 -11.69 4.96 -7.47
C ARG A 183 -10.62 4.37 -8.38
N LYS A 184 -10.62 3.06 -8.62
CA LYS A 184 -9.65 2.38 -9.50
C LYS A 184 -9.82 2.84 -10.96
N HIS A 185 -11.06 2.93 -11.45
CA HIS A 185 -11.41 3.36 -12.81
C HIS A 185 -11.18 4.86 -13.09
N LEU A 186 -10.99 5.67 -12.04
CA LEU A 186 -10.68 7.10 -12.12
C LEU A 186 -9.21 7.41 -11.77
N SER A 187 -8.32 6.43 -11.92
CA SER A 187 -6.92 6.53 -11.51
C SER A 187 -5.99 6.12 -12.63
N ALA A 188 -4.78 6.67 -12.68
CA ALA A 188 -3.70 6.20 -13.58
C ALA A 188 -2.76 5.18 -12.90
N VAL A 189 -2.92 4.93 -11.59
CA VAL A 189 -1.99 4.12 -10.78
C VAL A 189 -2.64 2.97 -10.01
N LYS A 190 -3.97 3.00 -9.85
CA LYS A 190 -4.72 2.03 -9.02
C LYS A 190 -5.28 0.91 -9.90
N GLY A 191 -5.76 -0.18 -9.29
CA GLY A 191 -6.33 -1.31 -10.04
C GLY A 191 -5.31 -1.95 -11.00
N GLY A 192 -4.10 -2.17 -10.50
CA GLY A 192 -3.03 -2.84 -11.24
C GLY A 192 -2.32 -1.97 -12.28
N GLN A 193 -2.66 -0.70 -12.41
CA GLN A 193 -2.08 0.17 -13.43
C GLN A 193 -0.60 0.49 -13.20
N LEU A 194 -0.13 0.53 -11.95
CA LEU A 194 1.32 0.65 -11.68
C LEU A 194 2.08 -0.59 -12.20
N THR A 195 1.46 -1.77 -12.15
CA THR A 195 2.04 -2.96 -12.79
C THR A 195 2.09 -2.75 -14.31
N GLN A 196 0.99 -2.30 -14.92
CA GLN A 196 0.92 -2.13 -16.38
C GLN A 196 1.88 -1.08 -16.95
N SER A 197 2.28 -0.08 -16.17
CA SER A 197 3.19 0.98 -16.64
C SER A 197 4.64 0.54 -16.81
N THR A 198 5.01 -0.70 -16.47
CA THR A 198 6.37 -1.21 -16.61
C THR A 198 6.41 -2.66 -17.08
N SER A 199 7.57 -3.11 -17.59
CA SER A 199 7.85 -4.52 -17.88
C SER A 199 8.76 -5.21 -16.85
N ALA A 200 9.20 -4.49 -15.81
CA ALA A 200 10.07 -5.01 -14.76
C ALA A 200 9.44 -6.13 -13.92
N LYS A 201 10.27 -6.93 -13.25
CA LYS A 201 9.79 -7.83 -12.20
C LYS A 201 9.33 -6.98 -11.02
N ILE A 202 8.19 -7.30 -10.41
CA ILE A 202 7.60 -6.52 -9.32
C ILE A 202 7.53 -7.36 -8.05
N LEU A 203 8.05 -6.82 -6.95
CA LEU A 203 7.87 -7.31 -5.60
C LEU A 203 7.12 -6.25 -4.78
N THR A 204 5.88 -6.51 -4.43
CA THR A 204 5.09 -5.66 -3.54
C THR A 204 5.26 -6.12 -2.10
N VAL A 205 5.65 -5.22 -1.22
CA VAL A 205 5.83 -5.46 0.21
C VAL A 205 4.78 -4.63 0.96
N VAL A 206 3.90 -5.32 1.67
CA VAL A 206 2.68 -4.73 2.23
C VAL A 206 2.69 -4.81 3.75
N LEU A 207 2.43 -3.67 4.40
CA LEU A 207 2.01 -3.60 5.80
C LEU A 207 0.51 -3.28 5.85
N SER A 208 -0.31 -4.26 6.21
CA SER A 208 -1.77 -4.14 6.14
C SER A 208 -2.36 -3.59 7.43
N ASP A 209 -3.21 -2.57 7.28
CA ASP A 209 -4.18 -2.12 8.28
C ASP A 209 -5.63 -2.42 7.84
N VAL A 210 -5.80 -3.26 6.81
CA VAL A 210 -7.10 -3.64 6.23
C VAL A 210 -7.55 -4.98 6.80
N LEU A 211 -8.79 -5.05 7.28
CA LEU A 211 -9.40 -6.31 7.74
C LEU A 211 -9.46 -7.32 6.59
N GLY A 212 -9.02 -8.56 6.85
CA GLY A 212 -8.93 -9.62 5.84
C GLY A 212 -7.73 -9.52 4.89
N ASP A 213 -6.89 -8.49 5.02
CA ASP A 213 -5.62 -8.32 4.29
C ASP A 213 -5.73 -8.41 2.76
N ASP A 214 -6.87 -8.01 2.20
CA ASP A 214 -7.06 -7.95 0.74
C ASP A 214 -6.10 -6.92 0.11
N VAL A 215 -5.08 -7.41 -0.58
CA VAL A 215 -4.09 -6.59 -1.29
C VAL A 215 -4.75 -5.70 -2.34
N ALA A 216 -5.88 -6.10 -2.92
CA ALA A 216 -6.63 -5.28 -3.88
C ALA A 216 -7.31 -4.06 -3.24
N ALA A 217 -7.56 -4.10 -1.93
CA ALA A 217 -8.06 -2.97 -1.15
C ALA A 217 -6.93 -2.04 -0.68
N ILE A 218 -5.76 -2.59 -0.35
CA ILE A 218 -4.62 -1.82 0.17
C ILE A 218 -4.04 -0.93 -0.92
N GLY A 219 -4.05 0.39 -0.69
CA GLY A 219 -3.68 1.37 -1.72
C GLY A 219 -4.59 1.38 -2.94
N SER A 220 -5.76 0.72 -2.86
CA SER A 220 -6.61 0.35 -4.01
C SER A 220 -5.88 -0.50 -5.06
N GLY A 221 -5.00 -1.40 -4.60
CA GLY A 221 -4.40 -2.46 -5.39
C GLY A 221 -3.60 -1.99 -6.60
N PRO A 222 -2.59 -1.12 -6.46
CA PRO A 222 -1.84 -0.59 -7.60
C PRO A 222 -1.06 -1.67 -8.37
N THR A 223 -0.73 -2.78 -7.71
CA THR A 223 0.15 -3.84 -8.25
C THR A 223 -0.54 -5.18 -8.46
N VAL A 224 -1.86 -5.26 -8.22
CA VAL A 224 -2.66 -6.49 -8.36
C VAL A 224 -3.77 -6.32 -9.39
N PRO A 225 -4.23 -7.40 -10.03
CA PRO A 225 -5.34 -7.32 -10.94
C PRO A 225 -6.62 -6.84 -10.24
N ASP A 226 -7.41 -6.06 -10.96
CA ASP A 226 -8.71 -5.58 -10.52
C ASP A 226 -9.81 -6.32 -11.28
N PRO A 227 -10.65 -7.15 -10.61
CA PRO A 227 -11.72 -7.87 -11.29
C PRO A 227 -12.86 -6.95 -11.73
N THR A 228 -12.97 -5.76 -11.13
CA THR A 228 -14.09 -4.85 -11.38
C THR A 228 -13.97 -4.12 -12.72
N THR A 229 -15.07 -3.58 -13.24
CA THR A 229 -15.18 -3.00 -14.58
C THR A 229 -15.74 -1.58 -14.58
N PHE A 230 -15.55 -0.84 -15.67
CA PHE A 230 -16.19 0.45 -15.89
C PHE A 230 -17.72 0.36 -15.80
N GLN A 231 -18.30 -0.76 -16.25
CA GLN A 231 -19.74 -0.99 -16.16
C GLN A 231 -20.19 -1.09 -14.70
N GLU A 232 -19.47 -1.84 -13.87
CA GLU A 232 -19.74 -1.92 -12.42
C GLU A 232 -19.50 -0.59 -11.72
N ALA A 233 -18.48 0.17 -12.12
CA ALA A 233 -18.26 1.53 -11.61
C ALA A 233 -19.47 2.44 -11.91
N LYS A 234 -20.04 2.38 -13.12
CA LYS A 234 -21.28 3.11 -13.44
C LYS A 234 -22.48 2.60 -12.63
N THR A 235 -22.60 1.28 -12.45
CA THR A 235 -23.65 0.68 -11.61
C THR A 235 -23.58 1.19 -10.17
N VAL A 236 -22.39 1.23 -9.57
CA VAL A 236 -22.17 1.81 -8.23
C VAL A 236 -22.60 3.28 -8.19
N LEU A 237 -22.16 4.08 -9.17
CA LEU A 237 -22.50 5.51 -9.21
C LEU A 237 -24.02 5.76 -9.34
N ASN A 238 -24.75 4.86 -9.99
CA ASN A 238 -26.21 4.90 -10.09
C ASN A 238 -26.89 4.37 -8.82
N LEU A 239 -26.38 3.30 -8.21
CA LEU A 239 -26.89 2.71 -6.97
C LEU A 239 -26.97 3.74 -5.85
N TYR A 240 -25.96 4.61 -5.75
CA TYR A 240 -25.91 5.70 -4.77
C TYR A 240 -26.54 7.01 -5.28
N GLU A 241 -27.21 6.99 -6.44
CA GLU A 241 -27.90 8.14 -7.05
C GLU A 241 -27.02 9.37 -7.32
N ILE A 242 -25.69 9.20 -7.38
CA ILE A 242 -24.75 10.32 -7.54
C ILE A 242 -24.34 10.59 -8.99
N TRP A 243 -24.63 9.69 -9.94
CA TRP A 243 -24.21 9.79 -11.35
C TRP A 243 -24.51 11.16 -11.96
N ASN A 244 -25.73 11.66 -11.78
CA ASN A 244 -26.16 12.95 -12.34
C ASN A 244 -25.50 14.16 -11.65
N HIS A 245 -24.94 13.99 -10.44
CA HIS A 245 -24.25 15.03 -9.68
C HIS A 245 -22.73 15.08 -9.91
N LEU A 246 -22.19 14.12 -10.67
CA LEU A 246 -20.77 14.06 -11.02
C LEU A 246 -20.38 15.17 -12.02
N PRO A 247 -19.10 15.57 -12.04
CA PRO A 247 -18.55 16.35 -13.14
C PRO A 247 -18.73 15.65 -14.49
N GLU A 248 -18.99 16.42 -15.54
CA GLU A 248 -19.21 15.88 -16.89
C GLU A 248 -18.03 15.03 -17.37
N LYS A 249 -16.79 15.48 -17.14
CA LYS A 249 -15.58 14.73 -17.51
C LYS A 249 -15.51 13.34 -16.88
N ILE A 250 -16.02 13.19 -15.64
CA ILE A 250 -16.05 11.89 -14.96
C ILE A 250 -17.06 10.96 -15.63
N ARG A 251 -18.26 11.46 -15.92
CA ARG A 251 -19.28 10.68 -16.64
C ARG A 251 -18.77 10.27 -18.01
N ASN A 252 -18.23 11.22 -18.77
CA ASN A 252 -17.68 10.97 -20.10
C ASN A 252 -16.56 9.92 -20.02
N HIS A 253 -15.60 10.05 -19.10
CA HIS A 253 -14.52 9.06 -18.92
C HIS A 253 -15.05 7.65 -18.67
N VAL A 254 -16.02 7.49 -17.76
CA VAL A 254 -16.62 6.18 -17.46
C VAL A 254 -17.36 5.63 -18.69
N GLU A 255 -18.09 6.45 -19.43
CA GLU A 255 -18.79 6.03 -20.65
C GLU A 255 -17.83 5.67 -21.79
N GLN A 256 -16.72 6.39 -21.95
CA GLN A 256 -15.67 6.03 -22.90
C GLN A 256 -15.01 4.70 -22.50
N GLY A 257 -14.84 4.44 -21.21
CA GLY A 257 -14.38 3.14 -20.70
C GLY A 257 -15.33 1.99 -21.03
N ILE A 258 -16.64 2.19 -20.83
CA ILE A 258 -17.67 1.19 -21.21
C ILE A 258 -17.66 0.91 -22.72
N LYS A 259 -17.45 1.94 -23.53
CA LYS A 259 -17.34 1.83 -25.00
C LYS A 259 -16.01 1.23 -25.47
N GLY A 260 -15.04 1.02 -24.58
CA GLY A 260 -13.73 0.47 -24.89
C GLY A 260 -12.73 1.49 -25.48
N HIS A 261 -13.05 2.78 -25.47
CA HIS A 261 -12.13 3.83 -25.92
C HIS A 261 -11.07 4.20 -24.86
N VAL A 262 -11.37 3.94 -23.59
CA VAL A 262 -10.39 3.97 -22.49
C VAL A 262 -10.15 2.52 -22.06
N PRO A 263 -8.88 2.07 -21.94
CA PRO A 263 -8.59 0.71 -21.53
C PRO A 263 -9.08 0.45 -20.11
N GLU A 264 -9.54 -0.78 -19.87
CA GLU A 264 -9.96 -1.24 -18.56
C GLU A 264 -8.79 -1.32 -17.56
N THR A 265 -9.08 -1.28 -16.24
CA THR A 265 -8.09 -1.60 -15.20
C THR A 265 -7.50 -2.99 -15.42
N TRP A 266 -6.30 -3.25 -14.88
CA TRP A 266 -5.57 -4.48 -15.22
C TRP A 266 -6.34 -5.74 -14.82
N LYS A 267 -6.70 -6.56 -15.81
CA LYS A 267 -7.40 -7.85 -15.60
C LYS A 267 -6.41 -9.01 -15.53
N SER A 268 -6.70 -9.99 -14.67
CA SER A 268 -5.88 -11.21 -14.55
C SER A 268 -6.01 -12.06 -15.82
N LYS A 269 -4.90 -12.32 -16.51
CA LYS A 269 -4.85 -13.36 -17.55
C LYS A 269 -4.43 -14.67 -16.88
N ARG A 270 -5.33 -15.66 -16.85
CA ARG A 270 -5.26 -16.92 -16.09
C ARG A 270 -4.05 -17.86 -16.34
N ARG A 271 -2.94 -17.44 -16.98
CA ARG A 271 -1.95 -18.41 -17.50
C ARG A 271 -0.46 -18.16 -17.30
N HIS A 272 0.02 -17.10 -16.65
CA HIS A 272 1.48 -16.91 -16.50
C HIS A 272 1.87 -16.72 -15.03
N THR A 273 3.07 -17.23 -14.68
CA THR A 273 3.76 -16.90 -13.43
C THR A 273 3.71 -15.39 -13.24
N PRO A 274 3.18 -14.89 -12.11
CA PRO A 274 2.85 -13.49 -12.03
C PRO A 274 4.16 -12.69 -11.97
N ARG A 275 4.35 -11.79 -12.94
CA ARG A 275 5.44 -10.79 -12.95
C ARG A 275 5.45 -9.94 -11.68
N SER A 276 4.32 -9.89 -10.98
CA SER A 276 4.11 -9.22 -9.70
C SER A 276 3.86 -10.24 -8.59
N GLN A 277 4.71 -10.26 -7.58
CA GLN A 277 4.49 -10.99 -6.33
C GLN A 277 4.16 -9.99 -5.23
N SER A 278 3.23 -10.34 -4.32
CA SER A 278 2.98 -9.56 -3.11
C SER A 278 3.33 -10.38 -1.87
N ILE A 279 3.95 -9.74 -0.87
CA ILE A 279 4.16 -10.31 0.45
C ILE A 279 3.53 -9.40 1.52
N LEU A 280 2.90 -10.03 2.50
CA LEU A 280 2.35 -9.37 3.68
C LEU A 280 3.39 -9.44 4.81
N LEU A 281 3.88 -8.28 5.26
CA LEU A 281 4.89 -8.19 6.31
C LEU A 281 4.32 -8.44 7.71
N ALA A 282 3.25 -7.71 8.00
CA ALA A 282 2.52 -7.74 9.25
C ALA A 282 1.12 -7.18 9.02
N ASN A 283 0.22 -7.56 9.91
CA ASN A 283 -1.20 -7.24 9.97
C ASN A 283 -1.65 -7.23 11.43
N ASN A 284 -2.95 -7.03 11.67
CA ASN A 284 -3.53 -7.09 13.01
C ASN A 284 -3.29 -8.45 13.69
N GLN A 285 -3.36 -9.57 12.95
CA GLN A 285 -3.11 -10.90 13.50
C GLN A 285 -1.67 -11.06 14.00
N THR A 286 -0.70 -10.42 13.33
CA THR A 286 0.71 -10.43 13.73
C THR A 286 0.90 -9.74 15.08
N ALA A 287 0.23 -8.61 15.29
CA ALA A 287 0.22 -7.88 16.55
C ALA A 287 -0.39 -8.73 17.69
N ILE A 288 -1.55 -9.34 17.43
CA ILE A 288 -2.25 -10.23 18.36
C ILE A 288 -1.38 -11.46 18.72
N ALA A 289 -0.71 -12.06 17.74
CA ALA A 289 0.20 -13.18 17.96
C ALA A 289 1.40 -12.76 18.85
N GLY A 290 1.90 -11.53 18.69
CA GLY A 290 2.93 -10.94 19.56
C GLY A 290 2.48 -10.83 21.02
N VAL A 291 1.24 -10.39 21.26
CA VAL A 291 0.63 -10.36 22.59
C VAL A 291 0.50 -11.77 23.16
N ALA A 292 -0.08 -12.71 22.39
CA ALA A 292 -0.31 -14.07 22.86
C ALA A 292 0.99 -14.81 23.20
N LYS A 293 2.03 -14.64 22.39
CA LYS A 293 3.36 -15.22 22.66
C LYS A 293 3.95 -14.68 23.97
N GLU A 294 3.87 -13.37 24.18
CA GLU A 294 4.41 -12.73 25.38
C GLU A 294 3.59 -13.05 26.63
N ALA A 295 2.26 -13.13 26.52
CA ALA A 295 1.38 -13.58 27.59
C ALA A 295 1.78 -14.98 28.09
N LYS A 296 2.02 -15.93 27.17
CA LYS A 296 2.52 -17.28 27.52
C LYS A 296 3.86 -17.23 28.24
N ARG A 297 4.79 -16.37 27.79
CA ARG A 297 6.11 -16.18 28.43
C ARG A 297 6.00 -15.66 29.86
N LEU A 298 4.97 -14.85 30.14
CA LEU A 298 4.66 -14.34 31.47
C LEU A 298 3.84 -15.33 32.33
N GLY A 299 3.59 -16.55 31.85
CA GLY A 299 2.82 -17.58 32.56
C GLY A 299 1.31 -17.41 32.46
N LEU A 300 0.81 -16.52 31.59
CA LEU A 300 -0.61 -16.33 31.34
C LEU A 300 -1.11 -17.29 30.25
N ARG A 301 -2.41 -17.60 30.27
CA ARG A 301 -3.08 -18.39 29.23
C ARG A 301 -3.90 -17.46 28.33
N PRO A 302 -3.40 -17.06 27.15
CA PRO A 302 -4.15 -16.21 26.25
C PRO A 302 -5.25 -17.02 25.55
N HIS A 303 -6.46 -16.47 25.51
CA HIS A 303 -7.55 -16.93 24.67
C HIS A 303 -7.77 -15.89 23.57
N LEU A 304 -7.63 -16.31 22.32
CA LEU A 304 -7.96 -15.48 21.17
C LEU A 304 -9.46 -15.58 20.95
N LEU A 305 -10.16 -14.48 21.18
CA LEU A 305 -11.55 -14.33 20.78
C LEU A 305 -11.52 -13.76 19.36
N ASP A 306 -12.33 -14.31 18.45
CA ASP A 306 -12.45 -13.77 17.10
C ASP A 306 -12.75 -12.27 17.19
N SER A 307 -12.03 -11.46 16.42
CA SER A 307 -12.31 -10.02 16.35
C SER A 307 -13.67 -9.82 15.67
N PRO A 308 -14.53 -8.94 16.19
CA PRO A 308 -15.75 -8.52 15.50
C PRO A 308 -15.44 -7.85 14.15
#